data_AF-A0A9D5ZCZ7-F1
#
_entry.id   AF-A0A9D5ZCZ7-F1
#
_cell.length_a   1.000
_cell.length_b   1.000
_cell.length_c   1.000
_cell.angle_alpha   90.00
_cell.angle_beta   90.00
_cell.angle_gamma   90.00
#
_symmetry.space_group_name_H-M   'P 1'
#
loop_
_entity.id
_entity.type
_entity.pdbx_description
1 polymer ?
#
loop_
_entity_poly.entity_id
_entity_poly.type
_entity_poly.pdbx_seq_one_letter_code
_entity_poly.pdbx_strand_id
1 'polypeptide(L)' 'DTGYMTALAFCRREKVPAPLALARRLGVMAREMCRDLGIRTGSVPDERWGSVNSYPIEVLQACLSSMQKQADAA' A
#
# COMPACT_ATOMS: atom_id res chain seq x y z
N ASP A 1 1.10 10.89 14.17
CA ASP A 1 0.84 10.01 13.02
C ASP A 1 1.05 10.85 11.76
N THR A 2 1.86 10.40 10.80
CA THR A 2 2.26 11.20 9.61
C THR A 2 1.24 11.13 8.48
N GLY A 3 0.21 10.27 8.60
CA GLY A 3 -0.75 9.98 7.54
C GLY A 3 -0.22 9.02 6.49
N TYR A 4 1.01 8.51 6.64
CA TYR A 4 1.68 7.62 5.69
C TYR A 4 1.95 6.26 6.33
N MET A 5 1.75 5.19 5.55
CA MET A 5 2.06 3.83 5.98
C MET A 5 2.72 3.04 4.86
N THR A 6 3.52 2.02 5.22
CA THR A 6 3.92 1.00 4.26
C THR A 6 2.72 0.11 3.95
N ALA A 7 2.66 -0.49 2.76
CA ALA A 7 1.56 -1.37 2.39
C ALA A 7 1.36 -2.52 3.39
N LEU A 8 2.46 -3.10 3.90
CA LEU A 8 2.41 -4.17 4.89
C LEU A 8 1.86 -3.68 6.24
N ALA A 9 2.29 -2.51 6.73
CA ALA A 9 1.80 -1.94 7.97
C ALA A 9 0.29 -1.61 7.87
N PHE A 10 -0.14 -1.07 6.72
CA PHE A 10 -1.55 -0.80 6.45
C PHE A 10 -2.39 -2.07 6.46
N CYS A 11 -1.99 -3.12 5.74
CA CYS A 11 -2.77 -4.37 5.74
C CYS A 11 -2.89 -4.98 7.15
N ARG A 12 -1.84 -4.91 7.98
CA ARG A 12 -1.90 -5.36 9.38
C ARG A 12 -2.89 -4.55 10.21
N ARG A 13 -2.90 -3.21 10.04
CA ARG A 13 -3.84 -2.31 10.72
C ARG A 13 -5.28 -2.61 10.36
N GLU A 14 -5.56 -2.82 9.07
CA GLU A 14 -6.89 -3.16 8.55
C GLU A 14 -7.29 -4.62 8.80
N LYS A 15 -6.47 -5.39 9.53
CA LYS A 15 -6.68 -6.82 9.82
C LYS A 15 -6.91 -7.66 8.55
N VAL A 16 -6.34 -7.23 7.44
CA VAL A 16 -6.36 -7.98 6.19
C VAL A 16 -5.31 -9.08 6.30
N PRO A 17 -5.67 -10.36 6.06
CA PRO A 17 -4.69 -11.43 5.92
C PRO A 17 -3.75 -11.06 4.78
N ALA A 18 -2.55 -10.63 5.12
CA ALA A 18 -1.63 -9.99 4.19
C ALA A 18 -0.46 -10.94 3.90
N PRO A 19 -0.64 -11.95 3.01
CA PRO A 19 0.52 -12.61 2.45
C PRO A 19 1.39 -11.55 1.79
N LEU A 20 2.71 -11.71 1.86
CA LEU A 20 3.69 -10.74 1.35
C LEU A 20 3.37 -10.33 -0.12
N ALA A 21 2.82 -11.25 -0.90
CA ALA A 21 2.36 -11.00 -2.27
C ALA A 21 1.26 -9.92 -2.36
N LEU A 22 0.26 -9.95 -1.46
CA LEU A 22 -0.80 -8.95 -1.42
C LEU A 22 -0.23 -7.57 -1.07
N ALA A 23 0.57 -7.48 -0.02
CA ALA A 23 1.20 -6.22 0.40
C ALA A 23 2.11 -5.65 -0.70
N ARG A 24 2.85 -6.52 -1.42
CA ARG A 24 3.67 -6.11 -2.57
C ARG A 24 2.81 -5.56 -3.71
N ARG A 25 1.72 -6.26 -4.09
CA ARG A 25 0.80 -5.80 -5.14
C ARG A 25 0.15 -4.46 -4.77
N LEU A 26 -0.31 -4.33 -3.52
CA LEU A 26 -0.86 -3.08 -3.00
C LEU A 26 0.16 -1.93 -3.09
N GLY A 27 1.41 -2.18 -2.72
CA GLY A 27 2.48 -1.19 -2.81
C GLY A 27 2.78 -0.75 -4.26
N VAL A 28 2.72 -1.66 -5.24
CA VAL A 28 2.88 -1.32 -6.65
C VAL A 28 1.74 -0.42 -7.12
N MET A 29 0.49 -0.79 -6.84
CA MET A 29 -0.68 0.02 -7.20
C MET A 29 -0.65 1.40 -6.52
N ALA A 30 -0.26 1.46 -5.25
CA ALA A 30 -0.15 2.73 -4.51
C ALA A 30 0.94 3.64 -5.09
N ARG A 31 2.07 3.09 -5.54
CA ARG A 31 3.13 3.84 -6.22
C ARG A 31 2.65 4.42 -7.55
N GLU A 32 1.95 3.63 -8.35
CA GLU A 32 1.38 4.07 -9.62
C GLU A 32 0.35 5.18 -9.39
N MET A 33 -0.58 4.98 -8.45
CA MET A 33 -1.57 5.99 -8.10
C MET A 33 -0.92 7.29 -7.58
N CYS A 34 0.09 7.20 -6.72
CA CYS A 34 0.82 8.39 -6.27
C CYS A 34 1.50 9.12 -7.43
N ARG A 35 2.14 8.39 -8.35
CA ARG A 35 2.77 8.97 -9.55
C ARG A 35 1.73 9.70 -10.39
N ASP A 36 0.61 9.07 -10.65
CA ASP A 36 -0.44 9.61 -11.54
C ASP A 36 -1.14 10.83 -10.92
N LEU A 37 -1.22 10.89 -9.59
CA LEU A 37 -1.78 12.02 -8.84
C LEU A 37 -0.74 13.10 -8.48
N GLY A 38 0.54 12.93 -8.84
CA GLY A 38 1.61 13.86 -8.45
C GLY A 38 1.93 13.89 -6.95
N ILE A 39 1.57 12.83 -6.22
CA ILE A 39 1.80 12.70 -4.78
C ILE A 39 3.19 12.09 -4.53
N ARG A 40 3.95 12.69 -3.60
CA ARG A 40 5.25 12.16 -3.20
C ARG A 40 5.09 10.95 -2.27
N THR A 41 5.78 9.86 -2.59
CA THR A 41 5.90 8.70 -1.69
C THR A 41 6.93 8.95 -0.60
N GLY A 42 6.71 8.40 0.60
CA GLY A 42 7.73 8.33 1.64
C GLY A 42 8.61 7.09 1.52
N SER A 43 9.67 7.03 2.33
CA SER A 43 10.54 5.86 2.47
C SER A 43 10.81 5.62 3.95
N VAL A 44 10.75 4.36 4.36
CA VAL A 44 10.96 3.91 5.73
C VAL A 44 12.07 2.85 5.74
N PRO A 45 13.06 2.93 6.63
CA PRO A 45 14.05 1.87 6.80
C PRO A 45 13.40 0.53 7.11
N ASP A 46 13.88 -0.54 6.50
CA ASP A 46 13.40 -1.89 6.75
C ASP A 46 14.58 -2.86 6.85
N GLU A 47 14.64 -3.67 7.90
CA GLU A 47 15.77 -4.56 8.16
C GLU A 47 15.94 -5.67 7.12
N ARG A 48 14.86 -6.07 6.44
CA ARG A 48 14.87 -7.17 5.46
C ARG A 48 15.18 -6.68 4.05
N TRP A 49 14.74 -5.45 3.73
CA TRP A 49 14.82 -4.92 2.35
C TRP A 49 15.60 -3.60 2.24
N GLY A 50 16.24 -3.15 3.32
CA GLY A 50 16.97 -1.89 3.42
C GLY A 50 16.03 -0.69 3.59
N SER A 51 15.13 -0.48 2.62
CA SER A 51 14.07 0.51 2.71
C SER A 51 12.81 0.07 1.96
N VAL A 52 11.67 0.53 2.44
CA VAL A 52 10.37 0.29 1.82
C VAL A 52 9.62 1.60 1.66
N ASN A 53 8.84 1.72 0.60
CA ASN A 53 8.02 2.90 0.39
C ASN A 53 6.87 2.97 1.40
N SER A 54 6.53 4.20 1.78
CA SER A 54 5.28 4.53 2.45
C SER A 54 4.43 5.44 1.59
N TYR A 55 3.12 5.33 1.76
CA TYR A 55 2.11 5.99 0.94
C TYR A 55 1.05 6.61 1.85
N PRO A 56 0.34 7.66 1.40
CA PRO A 56 -0.82 8.16 2.14
C PRO A 56 -1.83 7.04 2.40
N ILE A 57 -2.43 7.05 3.58
CA ILE A 57 -3.41 6.03 3.99
C ILE A 57 -4.58 5.96 3.01
N GLU A 58 -5.06 7.10 2.53
CA GLU A 58 -6.15 7.21 1.58
C GLU A 58 -5.84 6.55 0.22
N VAL A 59 -4.59 6.62 -0.23
CA VAL A 59 -4.14 5.95 -1.47
C VAL A 59 -4.16 4.43 -1.27
N LEU A 60 -3.68 3.95 -0.12
CA LEU A 60 -3.70 2.53 0.21
C LEU A 60 -5.12 1.99 0.33
N GLN A 61 -6.02 2.75 0.96
CA GLN A 61 -7.44 2.42 1.07
C GLN A 61 -8.08 2.29 -0.32
N ALA A 62 -7.88 3.28 -1.19
CA ALA A 62 -8.43 3.31 -2.54
C ALA A 62 -7.93 2.13 -3.40
N CYS A 63 -6.65 1.78 -3.29
CA CYS A 63 -6.07 0.63 -3.97
C CYS A 63 -6.67 -0.69 -3.46
N LEU A 64 -6.77 -0.87 -2.15
CA LEU A 64 -7.33 -2.10 -1.56
C LEU A 64 -8.81 -2.28 -1.98
N SER A 65 -9.62 -1.24 -1.90
CA SER A 65 -11.01 -1.27 -2.37
C SER A 65 -11.12 -1.61 -3.86
N SER A 66 -10.20 -1.09 -4.68
CA SER A 66 -10.15 -1.44 -6.11
C SER A 66 -9.79 -2.91 -6.34
N MET A 67 -8.89 -3.48 -5.54
CA MET A 67 -8.50 -4.90 -5.63
C MET A 67 -9.65 -5.83 -5.24
N GLN A 68 -10.42 -5.49 -4.21
CA GLN A 68 -11.57 -6.28 -3.76
C GLN A 68 -12.68 -6.30 -4.83
N LYS A 69 -13.01 -5.14 -5.41
CA LYS A 69 -13.99 -5.06 -6.51
C LYS A 69 -13.60 -5.90 -7.73
N GLN A 70 -12.31 -5.99 -8.03
CA GLN A 70 -11.81 -6.84 -9.13
C GLN A 70 -11.91 -8.34 -8.79
N ALA A 71 -11.78 -8.72 -7.53
CA ALA A 71 -11.92 -10.11 -7.09
C ALA A 71 -13.39 -10.56 -7.09
N ASP A 72 -14.32 -9.68 -6.70
CA ASP A 72 -15.76 -9.99 -6.68
C ASP A 72 -16.37 -10.07 -8.08
N ALA A 73 -15.71 -9.49 -9.09
CA ALA A 73 -16.16 -9.46 -10.48
C ALA A 73 -15.59 -10.60 -11.35
N ALA A 74 -14.74 -11.46 -10.79
CA ALA A 74 -14.05 -12.57 -11.47
C ALA A 74 -14.60 -13.93 -11.02
#